data_AF-R9SKE7-F1
#
_entry.id   AF-R9SKE7-F1
#
_cell.length_a   1.000
_cell.length_b   1.000
_cell.length_c   1.000
_cell.angle_alpha   90.00
_cell.angle_beta   90.00
_cell.angle_gamma   90.00
#
_symmetry.space_group_name_H-M   'P 1'
#
loop_
_entity.id
_entity.type
_entity.pdbx_description
1 polymer ?
#
loop_
_entity_poly.entity_id
_entity_poly.type
_entity_poly.pdbx_seq_one_letter_code
_entity_poly.pdbx_strand_id
1 'polypeptide(L)'
;MKTTDEIQERINYLNESTRNILNSNERLNKEKQIVSVESQVEETFLKTLIGKEEGELKELLIELEAKSRVLNSSLEKQNDSKSKHKSQAKVWTNNIKINTIKWILEDQ
;
A
#
# COMPACT_ATOMS: atom_id res chain seq x y z
N MET A 1 -12.81 13.84 0.80
CA MET A 1 -11.72 13.31 1.66
C MET A 1 -12.31 12.51 2.80
N LYS A 2 -11.74 11.34 3.08
CA LYS A 2 -12.12 10.44 4.17
C LYS A 2 -11.89 11.06 5.54
N THR A 3 -12.85 10.83 6.43
CA THR A 3 -12.78 11.21 7.84
C THR A 3 -11.80 10.31 8.59
N THR A 4 -11.38 10.76 9.79
CA THR A 4 -10.53 9.94 10.66
C THR A 4 -11.23 8.64 11.06
N ASP A 5 -12.55 8.67 11.28
CA ASP A 5 -13.33 7.48 11.62
C ASP A 5 -13.37 6.48 10.47
N GLU A 6 -13.58 6.92 9.23
CA GLU A 6 -13.53 6.05 8.04
C GLU A 6 -12.12 5.42 7.85
N ILE A 7 -11.07 6.21 8.09
CA ILE A 7 -9.68 5.70 8.04
C ILE A 7 -9.47 4.64 9.13
N GLN A 8 -9.99 4.86 10.33
CA GLN A 8 -9.87 3.94 11.45
C GLN A 8 -10.67 2.64 11.23
N GLU A 9 -11.88 2.74 10.67
CA GLU A 9 -12.68 1.59 10.26
C GLU A 9 -11.94 0.75 9.22
N ARG A 10 -11.31 1.40 8.23
CA ARG A 10 -10.49 0.72 7.22
C ARG A 10 -9.30 -0.01 7.87
N ILE A 11 -8.59 0.62 8.80
CA ILE A 11 -7.49 -0.01 9.56
C ILE A 11 -7.99 -1.25 10.32
N ASN A 12 -9.16 -1.17 10.96
CA ASN A 12 -9.74 -2.28 11.70
C ASN A 12 -10.09 -3.45 10.77
N TYR A 13 -10.71 -3.15 9.62
CA TYR A 13 -11.01 -4.14 8.58
C TYR A 13 -9.76 -4.84 8.05
N LEU A 14 -8.70 -4.09 7.74
CA LEU A 14 -7.44 -4.65 7.25
C LEU A 14 -6.77 -5.56 8.30
N ASN A 15 -6.83 -5.17 9.57
CA ASN A 15 -6.34 -5.97 10.68
C ASN A 15 -7.12 -7.28 10.85
N GLU A 16 -8.44 -7.21 10.82
CA GLU A 16 -9.30 -8.40 10.94
C GLU A 16 -9.10 -9.35 9.77
N SER A 17 -9.09 -8.83 8.53
CA SER A 17 -8.82 -9.59 7.32
C SER A 17 -7.46 -10.30 7.41
N THR A 18 -6.42 -9.58 7.82
CA THR A 18 -5.07 -10.15 8.00
C THR A 18 -5.07 -11.26 9.05
N ARG A 19 -5.72 -11.06 10.20
CA ARG A 19 -5.83 -12.11 11.24
C ARG A 19 -6.59 -13.33 10.73
N ASN A 20 -7.69 -13.14 10.00
CA ASN A 20 -8.48 -14.25 9.45
C ASN A 20 -7.68 -15.08 8.45
N ILE A 21 -6.86 -14.42 7.61
CA ILE A 21 -5.97 -15.09 6.67
C ILE A 21 -4.90 -15.91 7.43
N LEU A 22 -4.27 -15.32 8.45
CA LEU A 22 -3.20 -15.96 9.21
C LEU A 22 -3.70 -17.11 10.11
N ASN A 23 -4.91 -16.99 10.66
CA ASN A 23 -5.52 -17.98 11.54
C ASN A 23 -6.33 -19.05 10.78
N SER A 24 -6.42 -18.97 9.45
CA SER A 24 -7.08 -20.01 8.68
C SER A 24 -6.28 -21.31 8.81
N ASN A 25 -6.94 -22.41 9.19
CA ASN A 25 -6.34 -23.75 9.23
C ASN A 25 -5.98 -24.28 7.81
N GLU A 26 -6.28 -23.51 6.78
CA GLU A 26 -5.88 -23.81 5.40
C GLU A 26 -4.43 -23.41 5.17
N ARG A 27 -3.71 -24.21 4.38
CA ARG A 27 -2.38 -23.84 3.90
C ARG A 27 -2.49 -22.52 3.13
N LEU A 28 -1.79 -21.49 3.61
CA LEU A 28 -1.70 -20.20 2.94
C LEU A 28 -1.20 -20.40 1.51
N ASN A 29 -2.09 -20.22 0.54
CA ASN A 29 -1.71 -20.14 -0.86
C ASN A 29 -1.04 -18.78 -1.14
N LYS A 30 -0.33 -18.67 -2.27
CA LYS A 30 0.42 -17.44 -2.62
C LYS A 30 -0.47 -16.21 -2.68
N GLU A 31 -1.71 -16.35 -3.15
CA GLU A 31 -2.69 -15.26 -3.25
C GLU A 31 -3.05 -14.69 -1.87
N LYS A 32 -3.37 -15.55 -0.90
CA LYS A 32 -3.65 -15.14 0.48
C LYS A 32 -2.44 -14.46 1.14
N GLN A 33 -1.23 -14.92 0.84
CA GLN A 33 0.01 -14.27 1.33
C GLN A 33 0.16 -12.86 0.73
N ILE A 34 -0.10 -12.71 -0.57
CA ILE A 34 -0.06 -11.41 -1.26
C ILE A 34 -1.08 -10.46 -0.62
N VAL A 35 -2.34 -10.86 -0.48
CA VAL A 35 -3.40 -10.04 0.14
C VAL A 35 -3.06 -9.65 1.57
N SER A 36 -2.48 -10.58 2.36
CA SER A 36 -2.04 -10.29 3.73
C SER A 36 -0.94 -9.22 3.75
N VAL A 37 0.04 -9.29 2.85
CA VAL A 37 1.12 -8.31 2.79
C VAL A 37 0.60 -6.96 2.31
N GLU A 38 -0.29 -6.92 1.31
CA GLU A 38 -0.94 -5.67 0.87
C GLU A 38 -1.67 -5.00 2.01
N SER A 39 -2.49 -5.77 2.74
CA SER A 39 -3.28 -5.28 3.85
C SER A 39 -2.41 -4.69 4.96
N GLN A 40 -1.29 -5.34 5.29
CA GLN A 40 -0.34 -4.84 6.29
C GLN A 40 0.36 -3.55 5.86
N VAL A 41 0.72 -3.44 4.57
CA VAL A 41 1.34 -2.22 4.02
C VAL A 41 0.35 -1.06 4.04
N GLU A 42 -0.87 -1.29 3.57
CA GLU A 42 -1.96 -0.29 3.57
C GLU A 42 -2.25 0.17 5.00
N GLU A 43 -2.47 -0.77 5.93
CA GLU A 43 -2.76 -0.49 7.34
C GLU A 43 -1.66 0.34 8.00
N THR A 44 -0.39 -0.08 7.85
CA THR A 44 0.76 0.64 8.41
C THR A 44 0.84 2.05 7.85
N PHE A 45 0.56 2.21 6.56
CA PHE A 45 0.62 3.51 5.92
C PHE A 45 -0.53 4.42 6.35
N LEU A 46 -1.77 3.92 6.40
CA LEU A 46 -2.93 4.66 6.91
C LEU A 46 -2.67 5.25 8.31
N LYS A 47 -2.05 4.49 9.22
CA LYS A 47 -1.68 4.98 10.55
C LYS A 47 -0.75 6.20 10.52
N THR A 48 0.09 6.33 9.51
CA THR A 48 0.99 7.49 9.34
C THR A 48 0.30 8.71 8.73
N LEU A 49 -0.89 8.54 8.18
CA LEU A 49 -1.67 9.58 7.51
C LEU A 49 -2.79 10.15 8.38
N ILE A 50 -3.11 9.51 9.51
CA ILE A 50 -4.07 10.03 10.48
C ILE A 50 -3.61 11.41 10.96
N GLY A 51 -4.52 12.38 10.89
CA GLY A 51 -4.28 13.75 11.32
C GLY A 51 -3.52 14.62 10.31
N LYS A 52 -3.17 14.10 9.13
CA LYS A 52 -2.64 14.93 8.04
C LYS A 52 -3.72 15.74 7.37
N GLU A 53 -3.37 16.96 6.97
CA GLU A 53 -4.26 17.84 6.22
C GLU A 53 -4.30 17.45 4.73
N GLU A 54 -5.38 17.80 4.04
CA GLU A 54 -5.58 17.50 2.62
C GLU A 54 -4.41 18.01 1.74
N GLY A 55 -3.86 19.18 2.06
CA GLY A 55 -2.71 19.76 1.36
C GLY A 55 -1.47 18.88 1.46
N GLU A 56 -1.13 18.43 2.68
CA GLU A 56 0.01 17.53 2.90
C GLU A 56 -0.17 16.20 2.17
N LEU A 57 -1.40 15.68 2.13
CA LEU A 57 -1.72 14.44 1.42
C LEU A 57 -1.55 14.59 -0.09
N LYS A 58 -1.95 15.73 -0.67
CA LYS A 58 -1.76 16.03 -2.09
C LYS A 58 -0.28 16.16 -2.45
N GLU A 59 0.51 16.86 -1.63
CA GLU A 59 1.95 16.95 -1.83
C GLU A 59 2.62 15.57 -1.78
N LEU A 60 2.26 14.77 -0.77
CA LEU A 60 2.76 13.41 -0.64
C LEU A 60 2.34 12.51 -1.82
N LEU A 61 1.12 12.67 -2.35
CA LEU A 61 0.67 11.97 -3.54
C LEU A 61 1.56 12.29 -4.75
N ILE A 62 1.85 13.57 -4.99
CA ILE A 62 2.72 14.03 -6.08
C ILE A 62 4.13 13.42 -5.94
N GLU A 63 4.69 13.43 -4.73
CA GLU A 63 6.00 12.82 -4.46
C GLU A 63 6.01 11.32 -4.74
N LEU A 64 4.97 10.60 -4.31
CA LEU A 64 4.86 9.16 -4.53
C LEU A 64 4.65 8.81 -6.01
N GLU A 65 3.89 9.60 -6.76
CA GLU A 65 3.72 9.43 -8.21
C GLU A 65 5.04 9.71 -8.96
N ALA A 66 5.77 10.76 -8.60
CA ALA A 66 7.10 11.03 -9.14
C ALA A 66 8.06 9.87 -8.84
N LYS A 67 8.05 9.37 -7.62
CA LYS A 67 8.82 8.20 -7.20
C LYS A 67 8.43 6.93 -7.97
N SER A 68 7.14 6.75 -8.28
CA SER A 68 6.66 5.62 -9.08
C SER A 68 7.31 5.59 -10.46
N ARG A 69 7.45 6.74 -11.13
CA ARG A 69 8.13 6.84 -12.43
C ARG A 69 9.61 6.40 -12.34
N VAL A 70 10.31 6.85 -11.30
CA VAL A 70 11.72 6.46 -11.06
C VAL A 70 11.86 4.97 -10.77
N LEU A 71 10.96 4.41 -9.95
CA LEU A 71 10.97 2.99 -9.59
C LEU A 71 10.68 2.10 -10.80
N ASN A 72 9.70 2.47 -11.64
CA ASN A 72 9.38 1.74 -12.86
C ASN A 72 10.55 1.77 -13.87
N SER A 73 11.15 2.94 -14.11
CA SER A 73 12.34 3.02 -14.96
C SER A 73 13.52 2.20 -14.40
N SER A 74 13.66 2.14 -13.08
CA SER A 74 14.69 1.33 -12.43
C SER A 74 14.43 -0.17 -12.57
N LEU A 75 13.16 -0.60 -12.54
CA LEU A 75 12.73 -1.98 -12.71
C LEU A 75 13.03 -2.49 -14.13
N GLU A 76 12.75 -1.69 -15.15
CA GLU A 76 13.04 -2.00 -16.56
C GLU A 76 14.53 -2.24 -16.83
N LYS A 77 15.40 -1.59 -16.05
CA LYS A 77 16.87 -1.71 -16.17
C LYS A 77 17.46 -2.91 -15.42
N GLN A 78 16.67 -3.68 -14.66
CA GLN A 78 17.18 -4.84 -13.92
C GLN A 78 17.21 -6.09 -14.80
N ASN A 79 18.40 -6.66 -14.97
CA ASN A 79 18.61 -7.86 -15.78
C ASN A 79 18.64 -9.15 -14.96
N ASP A 80 18.93 -9.10 -13.66
CA ASP A 80 18.94 -10.27 -12.79
C ASP A 80 17.61 -10.46 -12.03
N SER A 81 17.19 -11.72 -11.88
CA SER A 81 15.89 -12.07 -11.28
C SER A 81 15.74 -11.58 -9.83
N LYS A 82 16.80 -11.63 -9.03
CA LYS A 82 16.74 -11.24 -7.61
C LYS A 82 16.55 -9.73 -7.45
N SER A 83 17.32 -8.92 -8.17
CA SER A 83 17.16 -7.46 -8.16
C SER A 83 15.86 -7.05 -8.82
N LYS A 84 15.42 -7.75 -9.86
CA LYS A 84 14.10 -7.52 -10.47
C LYS A 84 12.97 -7.74 -9.47
N HIS A 85 12.98 -8.84 -8.71
CA HIS A 85 11.98 -9.08 -7.66
C HIS A 85 12.01 -8.01 -6.57
N LYS A 86 13.20 -7.58 -6.13
CA LYS A 86 13.33 -6.50 -5.14
C LYS A 86 12.78 -5.17 -5.67
N SER A 87 13.07 -4.83 -6.93
CA SER A 87 12.53 -3.61 -7.56
C SER A 87 11.03 -3.69 -7.77
N GLN A 88 10.50 -4.86 -8.13
CA GLN A 88 9.07 -5.08 -8.27
C GLN A 88 8.33 -4.93 -6.94
N ALA A 89 8.89 -5.45 -5.84
CA ALA A 89 8.33 -5.26 -4.50
C ALA A 89 8.28 -3.77 -4.10
N LYS A 90 9.31 -2.98 -4.48
CA LYS A 90 9.31 -1.53 -4.24
C LYS A 90 8.24 -0.80 -5.05
N VAL A 91 8.10 -1.12 -6.34
CA VAL A 91 7.04 -0.55 -7.21
C VAL A 91 5.67 -0.86 -6.61
N TRP A 92 5.43 -2.12 -6.26
CA TRP A 92 4.16 -2.55 -5.70
C TRP A 92 3.84 -1.87 -4.37
N THR A 93 4.81 -1.80 -3.45
CA THR A 93 4.66 -1.06 -2.18
C THR A 93 4.31 0.41 -2.41
N ASN A 94 4.95 1.05 -3.41
CA ASN A 94 4.67 2.44 -3.74
C ASN A 94 3.27 2.64 -4.34
N ASN A 95 2.81 1.69 -5.16
CA ASN A 95 1.48 1.72 -5.74
C ASN A 95 0.38 1.57 -4.68
N ILE A 96 0.59 0.70 -3.68
CA ILE A 96 -0.33 0.60 -2.54
C ILE A 96 -0.44 1.96 -1.84
N LYS A 97 0.69 2.63 -1.59
CA LYS A 97 0.70 3.96 -0.96
C LYS A 97 -0.05 5.01 -1.78
N ILE A 98 0.19 5.07 -3.10
CA ILE A 98 -0.54 5.97 -4.00
C ILE A 98 -2.04 5.72 -3.91
N ASN A 99 -2.47 4.47 -4.07
CA ASN A 99 -3.88 4.09 -4.04
C ASN A 99 -4.52 4.39 -2.66
N THR A 100 -3.75 4.24 -1.58
CA THR A 100 -4.20 4.58 -0.23
C THR A 100 -4.49 6.08 -0.10
N ILE A 101 -3.59 6.94 -0.57
CA ILE A 101 -3.81 8.39 -0.51
C ILE A 101 -4.96 8.80 -1.44
N LYS A 102 -5.02 8.24 -2.65
CA LYS A 102 -6.14 8.48 -3.58
C LYS A 102 -7.48 8.11 -2.96
N TRP A 103 -7.56 6.96 -2.28
CA TRP A 103 -8.74 6.56 -1.53
C TRP A 103 -9.10 7.56 -0.41
N ILE A 104 -8.11 8.04 0.37
CA ILE A 104 -8.35 9.08 1.39
C ILE A 104 -8.84 10.37 0.74
N LEU A 105 -8.24 10.79 -0.37
CA LEU A 105 -8.62 12.03 -1.06
C LEU A 105 -9.92 11.91 -1.86
N GLU A 106 -10.41 10.68 -2.07
CA GLU A 106 -11.54 10.35 -2.96
C GLU A 106 -11.25 10.73 -4.42
N ASP A 107 -9.98 10.63 -4.82
CA ASP A 107 -9.47 10.88 -6.16
C ASP A 107 -9.45 9.56 -6.96
N GLN A 108 -10.15 9.50 -8.10
CA GLN A 108 -10.25 8.30 -8.96
C GLN A 108 -9.31 8.37 -10.17
#